data_AF-A0A1Q7E2W8-F1
#
_entry.id   AF-A0A1Q7E2W8-F1
#
_cell.length_a   1.000
_cell.length_b   1.000
_cell.length_c   1.000
_cell.angle_alpha   90.00
_cell.angle_beta   90.00
_cell.angle_gamma   90.00
#
_symmetry.space_group_name_H-M   'P 1'
#
loop_
_entity.id
_entity.type
_entity.pdbx_description
1 polymer ?
#
loop_
_entity_poly.entity_id
_entity_poly.type
_entity_poly.pdbx_seq_one_letter_code
_entity_poly.pdbx_strand_id
1 'polypeptide(L)'
;MHAPLLSLLAMLRIGSLPPAPRPKLVVVITVDQLRPDYLDRYRTQLTGGLALLLKQGAVFTDAYQDHAVTETAPGHSTILSGRWPAHTGIVRNTVGVQDSAAPLVGLTGPGASPIRFRGTELFDWLKAAEPDARALSVSGKDRGAILPIGRAKQQVYWYVGGYFTTSRYYADSLP
;
A
#
# COMPACT_ATOMS: atom_id res chain seq x y z
N MET A 1 -25.90 62.48 24.89
CA MET A 1 -26.77 61.29 24.98
C MET A 1 -26.38 60.34 23.87
N HIS A 2 -26.01 59.12 24.23
CA HIS A 2 -25.27 58.15 23.41
C HIS A 2 -26.14 57.46 22.36
N ALA A 3 -25.66 57.39 21.11
CA ALA A 3 -26.25 56.56 20.07
C ALA A 3 -25.78 55.10 20.25
N PRO A 4 -26.66 54.08 20.19
CA PRO A 4 -26.27 52.69 20.33
C PRO A 4 -25.69 52.20 19.01
N LEU A 5 -24.47 51.67 19.07
CA LEU A 5 -23.82 50.96 17.98
C LEU A 5 -24.43 49.55 17.90
N LEU A 6 -25.28 49.29 16.91
CA LEU A 6 -25.77 47.93 16.63
C LEU A 6 -24.64 47.13 15.97
N SER A 7 -23.99 46.24 16.73
CA SER A 7 -23.08 45.23 16.18
C SER A 7 -23.90 44.12 15.49
N LEU A 8 -23.87 44.10 14.16
CA LEU A 8 -24.40 43.01 13.36
C LEU A 8 -23.39 41.85 13.37
N LEU A 9 -23.60 40.83 14.21
CA LEU A 9 -22.89 39.56 14.07
C LEU A 9 -23.43 38.83 12.84
N ALA A 10 -22.71 38.91 11.72
CA ALA A 10 -22.93 38.00 10.60
C ALA A 10 -22.51 36.59 11.01
N MET A 11 -23.47 35.72 11.30
CA MET A 11 -23.20 34.28 11.43
C MET A 11 -22.82 33.74 10.06
N LEU A 12 -21.51 33.57 9.83
CA LEU A 12 -21.00 32.84 8.68
C LEU A 12 -21.45 31.38 8.85
N ARG A 13 -22.50 30.98 8.14
CA ARG A 13 -22.81 29.56 7.96
C ARG A 13 -21.68 28.96 7.13
N ILE A 14 -20.74 28.31 7.80
CA ILE A 14 -19.81 27.39 7.15
C ILE A 14 -20.68 26.24 6.64
N GLY A 15 -21.08 26.32 5.37
CA GLY A 15 -21.76 25.22 4.71
C GLY A 15 -20.82 24.03 4.71
N SER A 16 -21.24 22.91 5.33
CA SER A 16 -20.53 21.65 5.19
C SER A 16 -20.58 21.25 3.72
N LEU A 17 -19.41 21.15 3.07
CA LEU A 17 -19.33 20.56 1.74
C LEU A 17 -19.90 19.14 1.81
N PRO A 18 -20.71 18.70 0.82
CA PRO A 18 -21.20 17.34 0.79
C PRO A 18 -20.00 16.38 0.81
N PRO A 19 -20.08 15.28 1.59
CA PRO A 19 -18.98 14.32 1.65
C PRO A 19 -18.69 13.78 0.26
N ALA A 20 -17.41 13.71 -0.09
CA ALA A 20 -16.99 13.16 -1.37
C ALA A 20 -17.55 11.73 -1.54
N PRO A 21 -17.96 11.32 -2.75
CA PRO A 21 -18.43 9.97 -2.99
C PRO A 21 -17.37 8.96 -2.55
N ARG A 22 -17.81 7.93 -1.82
CA ARG A 22 -16.92 6.88 -1.35
C ARG A 22 -16.39 6.06 -2.55
N PRO A 23 -15.06 5.89 -2.70
CA PRO A 23 -14.50 5.04 -3.73
C PRO A 23 -14.95 3.57 -3.55
N LYS A 24 -15.29 2.91 -4.66
CA LYS A 24 -15.61 1.46 -4.67
C LYS A 24 -14.37 0.57 -4.80
N LEU A 25 -13.24 1.15 -5.22
CA LEU A 25 -11.97 0.49 -5.43
C LEU A 25 -10.83 1.45 -5.05
N VAL A 26 -9.84 0.94 -4.32
CA VAL A 26 -8.58 1.63 -4.06
C VAL A 26 -7.48 0.83 -4.75
N VAL A 27 -6.67 1.51 -5.55
CA VAL A 27 -5.53 0.91 -6.26
C VAL A 27 -4.26 1.51 -5.71
N VAL A 28 -3.38 0.66 -5.18
CA VAL A 28 -2.07 1.07 -4.66
C VAL A 28 -1.01 0.48 -5.57
N ILE A 29 -0.15 1.34 -6.13
CA ILE A 29 0.90 0.95 -7.06
C ILE A 29 2.24 1.31 -6.43
N THR A 30 3.08 0.32 -6.20
CA THR A 30 4.47 0.50 -5.76
C THR A 30 5.39 0.14 -6.92
N VAL A 31 6.12 1.13 -7.43
CA VAL A 31 7.16 0.90 -8.45
C VAL A 31 8.49 0.71 -7.73
N ASP A 32 8.97 -0.54 -7.71
CA ASP A 32 10.20 -0.90 -7.01
C ASP A 32 11.38 -0.11 -7.60
N GLN A 33 12.15 0.54 -6.72
CA GLN A 33 13.31 1.36 -7.05
C GLN A 33 13.05 2.59 -7.94
N LEU A 34 11.81 3.10 -7.99
CA LEU A 34 11.52 4.38 -8.64
C LEU A 34 12.01 5.55 -7.79
N ARG A 35 13.18 6.11 -8.14
CA ARG A 35 13.69 7.33 -7.50
C ARG A 35 12.85 8.54 -7.93
N PRO A 36 12.63 9.52 -7.03
CA PRO A 36 11.76 10.67 -7.35
C PRO A 36 12.29 11.53 -8.51
N ASP A 37 13.61 11.68 -8.64
CA ASP A 37 14.24 12.46 -9.72
C ASP A 37 13.97 11.90 -11.12
N TYR A 38 13.59 10.62 -11.25
CA TYR A 38 13.21 10.05 -12.55
C TYR A 38 11.94 10.67 -13.11
N LEU A 39 11.00 11.09 -12.26
CA LEU A 39 9.74 11.70 -12.71
C LEU A 39 9.97 13.05 -13.37
N ASP A 40 10.96 13.81 -12.89
CA ASP A 40 11.37 15.08 -13.51
C ASP A 40 12.31 14.87 -14.69
N ARG A 41 13.32 14.01 -14.53
CA ARG A 41 14.31 13.71 -15.58
C ARG A 41 13.65 13.24 -16.89
N TYR A 42 12.61 12.43 -16.79
CA TYR A 42 11.91 11.85 -17.94
C TYR A 42 10.56 12.51 -18.23
N ARG A 43 10.24 13.65 -17.59
CA ARG A 43 8.92 14.30 -17.64
C ARG A 43 8.37 14.48 -19.05
N THR A 44 9.22 14.84 -20.02
CA THR A 44 8.81 15.06 -21.43
C THR A 44 8.45 13.77 -22.17
N GLN A 45 8.90 12.61 -21.68
CA GLN A 45 8.62 11.29 -22.24
C GLN A 45 7.40 10.64 -21.57
N LEU A 46 6.97 11.14 -20.41
CA LEU A 46 5.78 10.64 -19.72
C LEU A 46 4.52 11.14 -20.43
N THR A 47 3.85 10.24 -21.15
CA THR A 47 2.59 10.52 -21.87
C THR A 47 1.39 9.73 -21.36
N GLY A 48 1.61 8.70 -20.52
CA GLY A 48 0.59 7.79 -20.02
C GLY A 48 0.21 7.99 -18.53
N GLY A 49 -0.02 6.88 -17.82
CA GLY A 49 -0.55 6.88 -16.45
C GLY A 49 0.25 7.72 -15.45
N LEU A 50 1.59 7.66 -15.47
CA LEU A 50 2.42 8.51 -14.60
C LEU A 50 2.23 10.00 -14.89
N ALA A 51 2.06 10.37 -16.17
CA ALA A 51 1.80 11.75 -16.55
C ALA A 51 0.42 12.24 -16.07
N LEU A 52 -0.59 11.35 -16.13
CA LEU A 52 -1.92 11.62 -15.60
C LEU A 52 -1.85 11.89 -14.08
N LEU A 53 -1.20 11.00 -13.32
CA LEU A 53 -1.04 11.15 -11.87
C LEU A 53 -0.29 12.43 -11.50
N LEU A 54 0.77 12.79 -12.23
CA LEU A 54 1.53 14.01 -11.98
C LEU A 54 0.76 15.31 -12.30
N LYS A 55 -0.18 15.27 -13.25
CA LYS A 55 -0.95 16.45 -13.70
C LYS A 55 -2.25 16.66 -12.93
N GLN A 56 -2.91 15.58 -12.52
CA GLN A 56 -4.26 15.61 -11.95
C GLN A 56 -4.34 15.05 -10.52
N GLY A 57 -3.26 14.44 -10.02
CA GLY A 57 -3.21 13.90 -8.67
C GLY A 57 -2.69 14.89 -7.63
N ALA A 58 -2.76 14.48 -6.37
CA ALA A 58 -1.99 15.09 -5.30
C ALA A 58 -0.56 14.52 -5.32
N VAL A 59 0.44 15.39 -5.51
CA VAL A 59 1.85 14.98 -5.64
C VAL A 59 2.62 15.43 -4.42
N PHE A 60 3.15 14.45 -3.67
CA PHE A 60 4.02 14.68 -2.53
C PHE A 60 5.48 14.52 -2.96
N THR A 61 6.21 15.63 -3.05
CA THR A 61 7.62 15.65 -3.49
C THR A 61 8.61 15.47 -2.35
N ASP A 62 8.15 15.62 -1.11
CA ASP A 62 8.93 15.46 0.11
C ASP A 62 8.38 14.28 0.92
N ALA A 63 8.58 13.07 0.40
CA ALA A 63 8.09 11.83 0.96
C ALA A 63 9.22 10.79 1.01
N TYR A 64 9.35 10.08 2.13
CA TYR A 64 10.49 9.21 2.40
C TYR A 64 10.05 7.82 2.85
N GLN A 65 10.82 6.82 2.44
CA GLN A 65 11.02 5.62 3.25
C GLN A 65 11.97 6.01 4.37
N ASP A 66 11.42 6.60 5.44
CA ASP A 66 12.16 7.25 6.52
C ASP A 66 12.77 6.22 7.48
N HIS A 67 13.62 5.34 6.96
CA HIS A 67 14.32 4.34 7.74
C HIS A 67 15.64 3.96 7.07
N ALA A 68 16.64 3.59 7.87
CA ALA A 68 17.99 3.32 7.35
C ALA A 68 18.07 2.12 6.38
N VAL A 69 17.13 1.16 6.46
CA VAL A 69 17.18 -0.06 5.63
C VAL A 69 16.31 0.09 4.39
N THR A 70 16.84 0.74 3.36
CA THR A 70 16.16 1.02 2.08
C THR A 70 16.11 -0.20 1.14
N GLU A 71 15.66 -1.32 1.69
CA GLU A 71 15.42 -2.58 0.97
C GLU A 71 13.93 -2.75 0.63
N THR A 72 13.63 -3.63 -0.34
CA THR A 72 12.27 -3.91 -0.80
C THR A 72 11.32 -4.33 0.33
N ALA A 73 11.67 -5.33 1.15
CA ALA A 73 10.77 -5.87 2.18
C ALA A 73 10.47 -4.84 3.28
N PRO A 74 11.47 -4.21 3.93
CA PRO A 74 11.20 -3.13 4.88
C PRO A 74 10.30 -2.05 4.28
N GLY A 75 10.65 -1.53 3.10
CA GLY A 75 9.88 -0.49 2.45
C GLY A 75 8.44 -0.89 2.11
N HIS A 76 8.18 -2.10 1.63
CA HIS A 76 6.81 -2.54 1.35
C HIS A 76 5.97 -2.75 2.61
N SER A 77 6.60 -3.09 3.74
CA SER A 77 5.89 -3.28 5.01
C SER A 77 5.37 -1.96 5.61
N THR A 78 5.89 -0.81 5.18
CA THR A 78 5.50 0.50 5.74
C THR A 78 4.31 1.13 5.01
N ILE A 79 4.16 0.85 3.71
CA ILE A 79 3.29 1.61 2.79
C ILE A 79 1.83 1.63 3.26
N LEU A 80 1.29 0.48 3.65
CA LEU A 80 -0.12 0.35 4.04
C LEU A 80 -0.33 0.12 5.53
N SER A 81 0.74 -0.03 6.31
CA SER A 81 0.66 -0.26 7.76
C SER A 81 0.72 1.04 8.54
N GLY A 82 1.29 2.10 7.93
CA GLY A 82 1.65 3.34 8.63
C GLY A 82 2.69 3.11 9.73
N ARG A 83 3.46 2.01 9.65
CA ARG A 83 4.42 1.60 10.68
C ARG A 83 5.84 1.57 10.12
N TRP A 84 6.79 1.78 11.02
CA TRP A 84 8.21 1.67 10.74
C TRP A 84 8.64 0.20 10.68
N PRO A 85 9.72 -0.15 9.94
CA PRO A 85 10.24 -1.52 9.88
C PRO A 85 10.47 -2.17 11.26
N ALA A 86 10.92 -1.38 12.24
CA ALA A 86 11.12 -1.84 13.62
C ALA A 86 9.82 -2.33 14.28
N HIS A 87 8.67 -1.76 13.90
CA HIS A 87 7.35 -2.13 14.42
C HIS A 87 6.67 -3.23 13.60
N THR A 88 6.91 -3.28 12.28
CA THR A 88 6.41 -4.36 11.41
C THR A 88 7.18 -5.67 11.61
N GLY A 89 8.39 -5.59 12.17
CA GLY A 89 9.31 -6.73 12.31
C GLY A 89 10.05 -7.08 11.02
N ILE A 90 9.81 -6.34 9.92
CA ILE A 90 10.40 -6.58 8.61
C ILE A 90 11.59 -5.64 8.42
N VAL A 91 12.76 -6.04 8.91
CA VAL A 91 13.94 -5.16 8.95
C VAL A 91 14.98 -5.47 7.87
N ARG A 92 14.84 -6.57 7.11
CA ARG A 92 15.70 -6.95 5.96
C ARG A 92 14.92 -7.87 5.01
N ASN A 93 15.37 -7.97 3.76
CA ASN A 93 14.81 -8.85 2.73
C ASN A 93 14.90 -10.34 3.07
N THR A 94 16.02 -10.79 3.64
CA THR A 94 16.30 -12.21 3.93
C THR A 94 15.51 -12.77 5.11
N VAL A 95 15.01 -11.89 5.97
CA VAL A 95 14.09 -12.21 7.08
C VAL A 95 12.76 -11.49 6.88
N GLY A 96 12.35 -11.31 5.62
CA GLY A 96 11.06 -10.75 5.27
C GLY A 96 10.01 -11.85 5.27
N VAL A 97 9.82 -12.45 4.10
CA VAL A 97 8.68 -13.35 3.84
C VAL A 97 9.06 -14.81 3.67
N GLN A 98 10.34 -15.16 3.63
CA GLN A 98 10.77 -16.54 3.36
C GLN A 98 10.31 -17.49 4.48
N ASP A 99 9.57 -18.54 4.12
CA ASP A 99 8.94 -19.45 5.06
C ASP A 99 8.82 -20.86 4.46
N SER A 100 9.65 -21.79 4.93
CA SER A 100 9.62 -23.19 4.49
C SER A 100 8.35 -23.93 4.90
N ALA A 101 7.60 -23.44 5.89
CA ALA A 101 6.32 -24.01 6.29
C ALA A 101 5.15 -23.61 5.36
N ALA A 102 5.39 -22.65 4.45
CA ALA A 102 4.43 -22.19 3.46
C ALA A 102 4.98 -22.39 2.04
N PRO A 103 5.08 -23.64 1.54
CA PRO A 103 5.60 -23.91 0.20
C PRO A 103 4.73 -23.29 -0.89
N LEU A 104 5.33 -23.07 -2.06
CA LEU A 104 4.64 -22.54 -3.23
C LEU A 104 3.57 -23.53 -3.75
N VAL A 105 2.55 -22.99 -4.43
CA VAL A 105 1.49 -23.79 -5.07
C VAL A 105 1.80 -23.97 -6.55
N GLY A 106 1.92 -25.22 -6.99
CA GLY A 106 2.11 -25.56 -8.40
C GLY A 106 3.52 -25.34 -8.96
N LEU A 107 4.49 -24.88 -8.15
CA LEU A 107 5.87 -24.66 -8.55
C LEU A 107 6.84 -25.10 -7.45
N THR A 108 8.07 -25.45 -7.82
CA THR A 108 9.17 -25.70 -6.89
C THR A 108 9.93 -24.41 -6.62
N GLY A 109 10.17 -24.08 -5.34
CA GLY A 109 10.90 -22.90 -4.93
C GLY A 109 10.82 -22.63 -3.43
N PRO A 110 11.48 -21.58 -2.93
CA PRO A 110 11.38 -21.20 -1.53
C PRO A 110 9.94 -20.80 -1.19
N GLY A 111 9.41 -21.36 -0.11
CA GLY A 111 8.11 -20.97 0.42
C GLY A 111 8.12 -19.54 0.97
N ALA A 112 6.94 -18.93 1.07
CA ALA A 112 6.80 -17.55 1.52
C ALA A 112 5.48 -17.29 2.26
N SER A 113 5.52 -16.49 3.31
CA SER A 113 4.36 -16.08 4.10
C SER A 113 4.64 -14.79 4.88
N PRO A 114 3.63 -14.13 5.47
CA PRO A 114 3.81 -12.96 6.33
C PRO A 114 4.14 -13.37 7.78
N ILE A 115 4.73 -14.55 8.02
CA ILE A 115 4.94 -15.10 9.37
C ILE A 115 5.68 -14.15 10.32
N ARG A 116 6.61 -13.34 9.80
CA ARG A 116 7.39 -12.35 10.56
C ARG A 116 6.75 -10.98 10.68
N PHE A 117 5.71 -10.69 9.89
CA PHE A 117 5.02 -9.41 9.94
C PHE A 117 4.22 -9.28 11.24
N ARG A 118 4.32 -8.11 11.86
CA ARG A 118 3.66 -7.72 13.11
C ARG A 118 2.81 -6.48 12.91
N GLY A 119 1.60 -6.51 13.47
CA GLY A 119 0.66 -5.39 13.40
C GLY A 119 -0.45 -5.63 12.38
N THR A 120 -1.08 -4.54 11.98
CA THR A 120 -2.21 -4.49 11.05
C THR A 120 -1.87 -3.59 9.87
N GLU A 121 -2.55 -3.82 8.75
CA GLU A 121 -2.46 -3.07 7.51
C GLU A 121 -3.78 -2.35 7.21
N LEU A 122 -3.77 -1.47 6.20
CA LEU A 122 -4.96 -0.78 5.70
C LEU A 122 -6.12 -1.74 5.44
N PHE A 123 -5.85 -2.92 4.88
CA PHE A 123 -6.90 -3.89 4.59
C PHE A 123 -7.55 -4.48 5.85
N ASP A 124 -6.81 -4.65 6.95
CA ASP A 124 -7.38 -5.14 8.21
C ASP A 124 -8.41 -4.13 8.76
N TRP A 125 -8.08 -2.83 8.69
CA TRP A 125 -8.99 -1.76 9.09
C TRP A 125 -10.17 -1.63 8.14
N LEU A 126 -9.94 -1.77 6.82
CA LEU A 126 -11.00 -1.77 5.84
C LEU A 126 -11.95 -2.94 6.06
N LYS A 127 -11.45 -4.15 6.35
CA LYS A 127 -12.25 -5.34 6.61
C LYS A 127 -13.06 -5.23 7.90
N ALA A 128 -12.52 -4.56 8.92
CA ALA A 128 -13.23 -4.27 10.16
C ALA A 128 -14.40 -3.29 9.94
N ALA A 129 -14.22 -2.30 9.08
CA ALA A 129 -15.28 -1.35 8.72
C ALA A 129 -16.27 -1.91 7.70
N GLU A 130 -15.80 -2.73 6.76
CA GLU A 130 -16.54 -3.32 5.65
C GLU A 130 -16.28 -4.84 5.61
N PRO A 131 -17.13 -5.64 6.28
CA PRO A 131 -16.96 -7.09 6.33
C PRO A 131 -16.93 -7.77 4.97
N ASP A 132 -17.47 -7.16 3.92
CA ASP A 132 -17.46 -7.69 2.55
C ASP A 132 -16.27 -7.23 1.70
N ALA A 133 -15.37 -6.40 2.26
CA ALA A 133 -14.18 -5.96 1.55
C ALA A 133 -13.30 -7.15 1.14
N ARG A 134 -12.70 -7.02 -0.05
CA ARG A 134 -11.81 -8.00 -0.68
C ARG A 134 -10.51 -7.32 -1.08
N ALA A 135 -9.41 -8.06 -1.04
CA ALA A 135 -8.14 -7.59 -1.57
C ALA A 135 -7.57 -8.57 -2.61
N LEU A 136 -6.86 -7.98 -3.56
CA LEU A 136 -5.98 -8.66 -4.50
C LEU A 136 -4.64 -7.95 -4.46
N SER A 137 -3.56 -8.68 -4.20
CA SER A 137 -2.19 -8.15 -4.23
C SER A 137 -1.35 -8.98 -5.19
N VAL A 138 -0.75 -8.31 -6.17
CA VAL A 138 0.01 -8.95 -7.24
C VAL A 138 1.34 -8.23 -7.42
N SER A 139 2.43 -8.98 -7.54
CA SER A 139 3.76 -8.41 -7.73
C SER A 139 4.70 -9.31 -8.53
N GLY A 140 5.77 -8.75 -9.07
CA GLY A 140 6.89 -9.54 -9.59
C GLY A 140 7.72 -10.24 -8.49
N LYS A 141 7.51 -9.90 -7.22
CA LYS A 141 8.24 -10.43 -6.06
C LYS A 141 7.28 -10.87 -4.97
N ASP A 142 7.59 -11.98 -4.31
CA ASP A 142 6.89 -12.49 -3.11
C ASP A 142 6.61 -11.39 -2.07
N ARG A 143 7.67 -10.74 -1.58
CA ARG A 143 7.61 -9.67 -0.58
C ARG A 143 6.86 -8.43 -1.05
N GLY A 144 6.82 -8.19 -2.37
CA GLY A 144 6.06 -7.09 -2.95
C GLY A 144 4.56 -7.37 -3.00
N ALA A 145 4.16 -8.64 -3.07
CA ALA A 145 2.75 -9.04 -3.01
C ALA A 145 2.26 -9.23 -1.57
N ILE A 146 3.09 -9.85 -0.72
CA ILE A 146 2.71 -10.27 0.63
C ILE A 146 2.60 -9.10 1.60
N LEU A 147 3.62 -8.23 1.66
CA LEU A 147 3.73 -7.25 2.73
C LEU A 147 2.68 -6.13 2.68
N PRO A 148 2.26 -5.61 1.52
CA PRO A 148 1.22 -4.57 1.46
C PRO A 148 -0.15 -4.98 2.04
N ILE A 149 -0.39 -6.27 2.25
CA ILE A 149 -1.64 -6.80 2.82
C ILE A 149 -1.40 -7.60 4.11
N GLY A 150 -0.16 -7.61 4.61
CA GLY A 150 0.21 -8.17 5.90
C GLY A 150 -0.23 -9.62 6.05
N ARG A 151 -0.96 -9.91 7.13
CA ARG A 151 -1.38 -11.27 7.47
C ARG A 151 -2.72 -11.68 6.86
N ALA A 152 -3.38 -10.80 6.13
CA ALA A 152 -4.72 -11.05 5.61
C ALA A 152 -4.73 -12.28 4.68
N LYS A 153 -5.70 -13.18 4.89
CA LYS A 153 -5.95 -14.34 4.01
C LYS A 153 -6.78 -13.88 2.81
N GLN A 154 -6.12 -13.23 1.86
CA GLN A 154 -6.71 -12.68 0.64
C GLN A 154 -6.02 -13.26 -0.60
N GLN A 155 -6.37 -12.75 -1.78
CA GLN A 155 -5.76 -13.21 -3.04
C GLN A 155 -4.39 -12.55 -3.22
N VAL A 156 -3.33 -13.37 -3.15
CA VAL A 156 -1.93 -12.90 -3.15
C VAL A 156 -1.14 -13.70 -4.15
N TYR A 157 -0.58 -13.03 -5.15
CA TYR A 157 0.16 -13.70 -6.21
C TYR A 157 1.47 -13.02 -6.53
N TRP A 158 2.49 -13.82 -6.82
CA TRP A 158 3.76 -13.29 -7.31
C TRP A 158 4.33 -14.14 -8.43
N TYR A 159 5.16 -13.50 -9.25
CA TYR A 159 5.75 -14.11 -10.42
C TYR A 159 6.98 -14.95 -10.07
N VAL A 160 7.00 -16.21 -10.51
CA VAL A 160 8.12 -17.15 -10.37
C VAL A 160 8.25 -17.96 -11.65
N GLY A 161 9.41 -17.89 -12.30
CA GLY A 161 9.79 -18.84 -13.36
C GLY A 161 8.82 -18.93 -14.55
N GLY A 162 8.16 -17.83 -14.94
CA GLY A 162 7.21 -17.83 -16.06
C GLY A 162 5.75 -17.66 -15.66
N TYR A 163 5.42 -17.91 -14.40
CA TYR A 163 4.04 -18.06 -13.94
C TYR A 163 3.77 -17.23 -12.68
N PHE A 164 2.52 -16.84 -12.49
CA PHE A 164 2.06 -16.36 -11.19
C PHE A 164 1.72 -17.55 -10.29
N THR A 165 2.17 -17.49 -9.05
CA THR A 165 1.91 -18.49 -8.01
C THR A 165 1.53 -17.81 -6.70
N THR A 166 1.17 -18.61 -5.71
CA THR A 166 0.97 -18.24 -4.31
C THR A 166 1.63 -19.29 -3.40
N SER A 167 1.42 -19.20 -2.09
CA SER A 167 1.88 -20.23 -1.14
C SER A 167 0.73 -20.89 -0.41
N ARG A 168 1.03 -22.02 0.25
CA ARG A 168 0.11 -22.73 1.15
C ARG A 168 -0.33 -21.91 2.36
N TYR A 169 0.26 -20.75 2.60
CA TYR A 169 -0.32 -19.80 3.54
C TYR A 169 -1.66 -19.24 3.02
N TYR A 170 -1.81 -18.99 1.72
CA TYR A 170 -2.96 -18.29 1.15
C TYR A 170 -4.01 -19.21 0.55
N ALA A 171 -3.59 -20.30 -0.12
CA ALA A 171 -4.51 -21.19 -0.81
C ALA A 171 -3.95 -22.61 -0.99
N ASP A 172 -4.87 -23.57 -1.18
CA ASP A 172 -4.51 -24.95 -1.48
C ASP A 172 -4.33 -25.25 -2.97
N SER A 173 -4.87 -24.40 -3.83
CA SER A 173 -4.74 -24.47 -5.28
C SER A 173 -4.71 -23.06 -5.87
N LEU A 174 -4.20 -22.95 -7.09
CA LEU A 174 -4.41 -21.74 -7.90
C LEU A 174 -5.88 -21.70 -8.39
N PRO A 175 -6.43 -20.50 -8.66
CA PRO A 175 -7.78 -20.36 -9.22
C PRO A 175 -7.96 -21.02 -10.59
#